data_AF-A0A7C6E5Z3-F1
#
_entry.id   AF-A0A7C6E5Z3-F1
#
_cell.length_a   1.000
_cell.length_b   1.000
_cell.length_c   1.000
_cell.angle_alpha   90.00
_cell.angle_beta   90.00
_cell.angle_gamma   90.00
#
_symmetry.space_group_name_H-M   'P 1'
#
loop_
_entity.id
_entity.type
_entity.pdbx_description
1 polymer ?
#
loop_
_entity_poly.entity_id
_entity_poly.type
_entity_poly.pdbx_seq_one_letter_code
_entity_poly.pdbx_strand_id
1 'polypeptide(L)'
;MEHVGIAIAVALLSTALGIARDPLIEKGFEHFYNLEYDEAIAAFRRYVALHPDQPRGYNHLAQSILYRDMYRTGALESELVSGSNPFLRRPKLNPSPADQKEFEDAIRRSMELSQARLKENPKDTEALYTLGVAHGLRANYNFLVRKAWMDALRDATQARKLHNKVTELDPSFTDARLVQGVHEYVVGSLPWHWRTLGFLIGFRGNKQTGIRILQEVAEKGDANKLDAKILLCVIYRRERKPELAIPLVRELIVAYPRNYLLYFELAQMYSDLGDKEHALEALARLENLRNSGVPGFARVPMEKIYFARGNIQFWYRDLDEALENIRKAAARADHLDLNTGVLAWMRLGQIYDLKGRRQEAIQAYRRAIAYAPESDAARESRRYLSTPYRRPDVPS
;
A
#
# COMPACT_ATOMS: atom_id res chain seq x y z
N MET A 1 -19.88 -12.42 -14.27
CA MET A 1 -18.68 -13.05 -13.64
C MET A 1 -17.86 -11.96 -12.96
N GLU A 2 -18.46 -11.40 -11.91
CA GLU A 2 -18.00 -10.16 -11.27
C GLU A 2 -17.00 -10.44 -10.15
N HIS A 3 -15.84 -9.79 -10.26
CA HIS A 3 -15.03 -9.23 -9.16
C HIS A 3 -14.84 -10.09 -7.89
N VAL A 4 -14.07 -11.18 -7.97
CA VAL A 4 -13.44 -11.77 -6.77
C VAL A 4 -12.03 -11.21 -6.65
N GLY A 5 -11.94 -9.97 -6.17
CA GLY A 5 -10.70 -9.30 -5.77
C GLY A 5 -10.23 -9.77 -4.40
N ILE A 6 -9.39 -10.80 -4.32
CA ILE A 6 -8.62 -11.06 -3.09
C ILE A 6 -7.60 -9.93 -2.98
N ALA A 7 -8.00 -8.82 -2.35
CA ALA A 7 -7.08 -7.81 -1.86
C ALA A 7 -6.31 -8.43 -0.69
N ILE A 8 -5.18 -9.07 -0.99
CA ILE A 8 -4.17 -9.36 0.02
C ILE A 8 -3.60 -8.00 0.39
N ALA A 9 -3.96 -7.53 1.59
CA ALA A 9 -3.23 -6.44 2.21
C ALA A 9 -1.76 -6.90 2.27
N VAL A 10 -0.89 -6.20 1.54
CA VAL A 10 0.55 -6.39 1.67
C VAL A 10 0.86 -5.96 3.09
N ALA A 11 0.94 -6.94 4.00
CA ALA A 11 1.30 -6.66 5.38
C ALA A 11 2.75 -6.18 5.36
N LEU A 12 2.95 -4.94 5.78
CA LEU A 12 4.24 -4.49 6.27
C LEU A 12 4.53 -5.31 7.53
N LEU A 13 5.62 -6.06 7.52
CA LEU A 13 6.10 -6.77 8.70
C LEU A 13 7.48 -6.22 9.01
N SER A 14 7.53 -5.19 9.84
CA SER A 14 8.74 -4.64 10.41
C SER A 14 8.99 -5.29 11.75
N THR A 15 10.25 -5.30 12.13
CA THR A 15 10.69 -5.90 13.37
C THR A 15 11.62 -4.87 14.03
N ALA A 16 11.16 -4.15 15.05
CA ALA A 16 11.93 -3.46 16.09
C ALA A 16 11.57 -4.09 17.46
N LEU A 17 12.53 -4.71 18.14
CA LEU A 17 12.34 -5.30 19.45
C LEU A 17 13.48 -4.78 20.31
N GLY A 18 13.13 -4.17 21.43
CA GLY A 18 13.99 -3.45 22.34
C GLY A 18 15.15 -4.29 22.86
N ILE A 19 16.29 -4.17 22.20
CA ILE A 19 17.66 -4.17 22.74
C ILE A 19 18.34 -3.06 21.94
N ALA A 20 19.04 -2.13 22.60
CA ALA A 20 19.69 -0.93 22.04
C ALA A 20 19.68 -0.93 20.50
N ARG A 21 18.67 -0.26 19.91
CA ARG A 21 18.38 -0.39 18.48
C ARG A 21 19.66 -0.08 17.72
N ASP A 22 20.15 -1.05 16.96
CA ASP A 22 21.33 -0.85 16.13
C ASP A 22 21.07 0.43 15.29
N PRO A 23 21.96 1.44 15.37
CA PRO A 23 21.73 2.70 14.67
C PRO A 23 21.51 2.54 13.16
N LEU A 24 22.05 1.48 12.54
CA LEU A 24 21.81 1.16 11.14
C LEU A 24 20.38 0.67 10.88
N ILE A 25 19.79 -0.09 11.81
CA ILE A 25 18.40 -0.53 11.69
C ILE A 25 17.45 0.66 11.86
N GLU A 26 17.69 1.50 12.86
CA GLU A 26 16.86 2.69 13.09
C GLU A 26 16.92 3.66 11.89
N LYS A 27 18.14 3.97 11.42
CA LYS A 27 18.33 4.80 10.24
C LYS A 27 17.74 4.16 8.98
N GLY A 28 17.88 2.85 8.82
CA GLY A 28 17.28 2.11 7.70
C GLY A 28 15.76 2.26 7.67
N PHE A 29 15.10 2.16 8.83
CA PHE A 29 13.65 2.36 8.92
C PHE A 29 13.22 3.82 8.78
N GLU A 30 13.99 4.78 9.31
CA GLU A 30 13.72 6.20 9.07
C GLU A 30 13.67 6.50 7.57
N HIS A 31 14.66 6.02 6.81
CA HIS A 31 14.69 6.15 5.36
C HIS A 31 13.54 5.37 4.69
N PHE A 32 13.29 4.12 5.10
CA PHE A 32 12.23 3.27 4.55
C PHE A 32 10.85 3.95 4.63
N TYR A 33 10.48 4.45 5.81
CA TYR A 33 9.17 5.09 6.01
C TYR A 33 9.10 6.49 5.41
N ASN A 34 10.23 7.14 5.10
CA ASN A 34 10.29 8.36 4.30
C ASN A 34 10.39 8.10 2.79
N LEU A 35 10.17 6.86 2.33
CA LEU A 35 10.24 6.44 0.92
C LEU A 35 11.66 6.56 0.30
N GLU A 36 12.69 6.68 1.13
CA GLU A 36 14.11 6.78 0.76
C GLU A 36 14.70 5.35 0.68
N TYR A 37 14.13 4.55 -0.21
CA TYR A 37 14.40 3.10 -0.20
C TYR A 37 15.83 2.74 -0.59
N ASP A 38 16.50 3.53 -1.43
CA ASP A 38 17.88 3.25 -1.83
C ASP A 38 18.83 3.46 -0.63
N GLU A 39 18.59 4.49 0.19
CA GLU A 39 19.27 4.75 1.45
C GLU A 39 18.95 3.70 2.51
N ALA A 40 17.69 3.27 2.62
CA ALA A 40 17.28 2.18 3.50
C ALA A 40 17.98 0.87 3.16
N ILE A 41 18.00 0.50 1.86
CA ILE A 41 18.71 -0.68 1.36
C ILE A 41 20.21 -0.59 1.68
N ALA A 42 20.83 0.58 1.49
CA ALA A 42 22.25 0.77 1.82
C ALA A 42 22.53 0.56 3.31
N ALA A 43 21.66 1.06 4.19
CA ALA A 43 21.78 0.85 5.64
C ALA A 43 21.64 -0.62 6.02
N PHE A 44 20.61 -1.32 5.49
CA PHE A 44 20.40 -2.73 5.79
C PHE A 44 21.47 -3.65 5.17
N ARG A 45 22.00 -3.33 3.98
CA ARG A 45 23.18 -4.01 3.40
C ARG A 45 24.40 -3.92 4.33
N ARG A 46 24.65 -2.72 4.88
CA ARG A 46 25.74 -2.52 5.83
C ARG A 46 25.51 -3.30 7.12
N TYR A 47 24.27 -3.33 7.62
CA TYR A 47 23.91 -4.10 8.80
C TYR A 47 24.18 -5.60 8.59
N VAL A 48 23.70 -6.20 7.49
CA VAL A 48 23.92 -7.64 7.24
C VAL A 48 25.38 -7.99 6.97
N ALA A 49 26.18 -7.04 6.47
CA ALA A 49 27.63 -7.22 6.31
C ALA A 49 28.37 -7.26 7.66
N LEU A 50 27.92 -6.48 8.64
CA LEU A 50 28.48 -6.44 10.00
C LEU A 50 27.95 -7.58 10.89
N HIS A 51 26.73 -8.04 10.61
CA HIS A 51 26.02 -9.07 11.38
C HIS A 51 25.51 -10.21 10.49
N PRO A 52 26.42 -10.96 9.82
CA PRO A 52 26.06 -11.93 8.79
C PRO A 52 25.32 -13.18 9.32
N ASP A 53 25.30 -13.37 10.63
CA ASP A 53 24.64 -14.43 11.39
C ASP A 53 23.25 -14.03 11.91
N GLN A 54 22.87 -12.75 11.81
CA GLN A 54 21.57 -12.27 12.28
C GLN A 54 20.50 -12.37 11.17
N PRO A 55 19.54 -13.32 11.25
CA PRO A 55 18.56 -13.55 10.17
C PRO A 55 17.68 -12.33 9.88
N ARG A 56 17.40 -11.55 10.91
CA ARG A 56 16.48 -10.40 10.88
C ARG A 56 16.93 -9.29 9.93
N GLY A 57 18.23 -9.02 9.85
CA GLY A 57 18.77 -8.01 8.94
C GLY A 57 18.44 -8.30 7.47
N TYR A 58 18.45 -9.58 7.10
CA TYR A 58 18.12 -10.02 5.75
C TYR A 58 16.62 -9.84 5.43
N ASN A 59 15.73 -9.97 6.42
CA ASN A 59 14.31 -9.63 6.22
C ASN A 59 14.13 -8.15 5.90
N HIS A 60 14.81 -7.25 6.62
CA HIS A 60 14.73 -5.80 6.39
C HIS A 60 15.26 -5.40 5.01
N LEU A 61 16.37 -6.04 4.59
CA LEU A 61 16.91 -5.86 3.25
C LEU A 61 15.91 -6.32 2.17
N ALA A 62 15.38 -7.54 2.29
CA ALA A 62 14.40 -8.07 1.35
C ALA A 62 13.11 -7.22 1.31
N GLN A 63 12.63 -6.77 2.46
CA GLN A 63 11.50 -5.86 2.57
C GLN A 63 11.78 -4.55 1.81
N SER A 64 12.94 -3.92 2.02
CA SER A 64 13.28 -2.65 1.39
C SER A 64 13.38 -2.76 -0.13
N ILE A 65 13.93 -3.86 -0.64
CA ILE A 65 13.99 -4.14 -2.09
C ILE A 65 12.57 -4.25 -2.67
N LEU A 66 11.72 -5.10 -2.08
CA LEU A 66 10.35 -5.30 -2.56
C LEU A 66 9.54 -3.99 -2.55
N TYR A 67 9.65 -3.20 -1.48
CA TYR A 67 8.90 -1.94 -1.36
C TYR A 67 9.41 -0.85 -2.31
N ARG A 68 10.72 -0.80 -2.58
CA ARG A 68 11.25 0.09 -3.61
C ARG A 68 10.67 -0.23 -4.98
N ASP A 69 10.55 -1.51 -5.32
CA ASP A 69 9.96 -1.93 -6.60
C ASP A 69 8.48 -1.58 -6.67
N MET A 70 7.74 -1.79 -5.57
CA MET A 70 6.35 -1.35 -5.46
C MET A 70 6.23 0.18 -5.59
N TYR A 71 7.15 0.94 -5.00
CA TYR A 71 7.17 2.39 -5.09
C TYR A 71 7.41 2.87 -6.52
N ARG A 72 8.45 2.34 -7.19
CA ARG A 72 8.82 2.71 -8.57
C ARG A 72 7.72 2.42 -9.59
N THR A 73 6.90 1.40 -9.37
CA THR A 73 5.77 1.08 -10.26
C THR A 73 4.47 1.77 -9.88
N GLY A 74 4.47 2.70 -8.92
CA GLY A 74 3.26 3.36 -8.40
C GLY A 74 2.33 2.42 -7.63
N ALA A 75 2.80 1.22 -7.27
CA ALA A 75 1.97 0.19 -6.62
C ALA A 75 1.60 0.56 -5.18
N LEU A 76 2.43 1.36 -4.49
CA LEU A 76 2.10 1.93 -3.18
C LEU A 76 1.13 3.12 -3.28
N GLU A 77 1.06 3.76 -4.45
CA GLU A 77 0.37 5.03 -4.63
C GLU A 77 -1.03 4.86 -5.20
N SER A 78 -1.21 3.86 -6.07
CA SER A 78 -2.43 3.74 -6.87
C SER A 78 -3.67 3.44 -6.03
N GLU A 79 -3.57 2.88 -4.84
CA GLU A 79 -4.71 2.81 -3.93
C GLU A 79 -5.03 4.17 -3.29
N LEU A 80 -4.00 4.90 -2.83
CA LEU A 80 -4.11 6.18 -2.11
C LEU A 80 -4.67 7.29 -3.02
N VAL A 81 -4.36 7.25 -4.32
CA VAL A 81 -4.67 8.33 -5.28
C VAL A 81 -5.88 8.04 -6.15
N SER A 82 -6.14 6.77 -6.50
CA SER A 82 -7.23 6.42 -7.42
C SER A 82 -8.52 5.96 -6.75
N GLY A 83 -8.49 5.59 -5.47
CA GLY A 83 -9.64 5.01 -4.76
C GLY A 83 -10.17 3.69 -5.35
N SER A 84 -9.53 3.15 -6.38
CA SER A 84 -9.93 1.90 -7.03
C SER A 84 -9.17 0.72 -6.42
N ASN A 85 -9.77 -0.48 -6.50
CA ASN A 85 -9.23 -1.72 -5.91
C ASN A 85 -8.43 -2.50 -6.98
N PRO A 86 -7.13 -2.24 -7.19
CA PRO A 86 -6.46 -2.49 -8.46
C PRO A 86 -5.65 -3.79 -8.47
N PHE A 87 -5.57 -4.51 -7.35
CA PHE A 87 -4.52 -5.50 -7.13
C PHE A 87 -4.52 -6.70 -8.09
N LEU A 88 -5.67 -7.07 -8.66
CA LEU A 88 -5.75 -8.22 -9.56
C LEU A 88 -5.39 -7.95 -11.01
N ARG A 89 -5.31 -6.69 -11.45
CA ARG A 89 -5.14 -6.33 -12.87
C ARG A 89 -3.94 -5.43 -13.16
N ARG A 90 -2.99 -5.35 -12.22
CA ARG A 90 -1.74 -4.60 -12.41
C ARG A 90 -0.81 -5.30 -13.41
N PRO A 91 -0.03 -4.53 -14.20
CA PRO A 91 1.18 -5.04 -14.81
C PRO A 91 2.04 -5.72 -13.75
N LYS A 92 2.69 -6.83 -14.13
CA LYS A 92 3.63 -7.55 -13.27
C LYS A 92 4.69 -6.56 -12.75
N LEU A 93 4.99 -6.58 -11.44
CA LEU A 93 6.20 -5.93 -10.94
C LEU A 93 7.38 -6.58 -11.67
N ASN A 94 8.15 -5.79 -12.39
CA ASN A 94 9.31 -6.26 -13.14
C ASN A 94 10.59 -5.74 -12.47
N PRO A 95 10.97 -6.31 -11.31
CA PRO A 95 12.22 -5.96 -10.65
C PRO A 95 13.41 -6.22 -11.58
N SER A 96 14.51 -5.50 -11.39
CA SER A 96 15.73 -5.78 -12.15
C SER A 96 16.25 -7.19 -11.79
N PRO A 97 16.96 -7.89 -12.69
CA PRO A 97 17.55 -9.20 -12.36
C PRO A 97 18.46 -9.15 -11.11
N ALA A 98 19.13 -8.03 -10.88
CA ALA A 98 19.95 -7.81 -9.69
C ALA A 98 19.10 -7.73 -8.42
N ASP A 99 18.01 -6.97 -8.44
CA ASP A 99 17.11 -6.81 -7.30
C ASP A 99 16.38 -8.12 -6.98
N GLN A 100 15.94 -8.85 -8.01
CA GLN A 100 15.36 -10.18 -7.86
C GLN A 100 16.34 -11.13 -7.17
N LYS A 101 17.59 -11.20 -7.66
CA LYS A 101 18.61 -12.07 -7.08
C LYS A 101 18.90 -11.69 -5.62
N GLU A 102 19.05 -10.41 -5.32
CA GLU A 102 19.35 -9.95 -3.97
C GLU A 102 18.19 -10.20 -3.00
N PHE A 103 16.94 -9.99 -3.43
CA PHE A 103 15.77 -10.35 -2.65
C PHE A 103 15.74 -11.85 -2.34
N GLU A 104 15.94 -12.70 -3.35
CA GLU A 104 15.94 -14.16 -3.20
C GLU A 104 17.09 -14.65 -2.30
N ASP A 105 18.28 -14.06 -2.43
CA ASP A 105 19.44 -14.36 -1.59
C ASP A 105 19.20 -13.96 -0.13
N ALA A 106 18.64 -12.78 0.12
CA ALA A 106 18.32 -12.30 1.46
C ALA A 106 17.24 -13.17 2.13
N ILE A 107 16.15 -13.49 1.43
CA ILE A 107 15.11 -14.38 1.96
C ILE A 107 15.68 -15.76 2.27
N ARG A 108 16.46 -16.35 1.35
CA ARG A 108 17.09 -17.66 1.57
C ARG A 108 17.96 -17.65 2.82
N ARG A 109 18.81 -16.62 2.97
CA ARG A 109 19.74 -16.51 4.09
C ARG A 109 19.01 -16.31 5.43
N SER A 110 17.98 -15.48 5.47
CA SER A 110 17.10 -15.31 6.64
C SER A 110 16.50 -16.65 7.08
N MET A 111 15.93 -17.40 6.13
CA MET A 111 15.28 -18.68 6.42
C MET A 111 16.28 -19.74 6.91
N GLU A 112 17.46 -19.86 6.28
CA GLU A 112 18.50 -20.81 6.69
C GLU A 112 18.98 -20.56 8.13
N LEU A 113 19.26 -19.29 8.45
CA LEU A 113 19.73 -18.88 9.78
C LEU A 113 18.65 -19.08 10.85
N SER A 114 17.40 -18.67 10.59
CA SER A 114 16.29 -18.93 11.51
C SER A 114 16.05 -20.43 11.69
N GLN A 115 16.12 -21.23 10.63
CA GLN A 115 15.92 -22.68 10.73
C GLN A 115 17.04 -23.37 11.50
N ALA A 116 18.29 -22.89 11.40
CA ALA A 116 19.41 -23.37 12.21
C ALA A 116 19.18 -23.09 13.70
N ARG A 117 18.79 -21.85 14.07
CA ARG A 117 18.42 -21.50 15.46
C ARG A 117 17.29 -22.38 15.99
N LEU A 118 16.29 -22.68 15.17
CA LEU A 118 15.16 -23.54 15.55
C LEU A 118 15.52 -25.03 15.69
N LYS A 119 16.60 -25.50 15.05
CA LYS A 119 17.10 -26.86 15.26
C LYS A 119 17.74 -26.99 16.66
N GLU A 120 18.43 -25.95 17.11
CA GLU A 120 19.06 -25.89 18.43
C GLU A 120 18.02 -25.63 19.53
N ASN A 121 17.12 -24.67 19.30
CA ASN A 121 16.03 -24.33 20.20
C ASN A 121 14.68 -24.20 19.44
N PRO A 122 13.86 -25.26 19.42
CA PRO A 122 12.55 -25.25 18.75
C PRO A 122 11.53 -24.24 19.31
N LYS A 123 11.81 -23.63 20.47
CA LYS A 123 10.98 -22.62 21.12
C LYS A 123 11.56 -21.21 21.04
N ASP A 124 12.61 -20.99 20.25
CA ASP A 124 13.17 -19.66 19.99
C ASP A 124 12.12 -18.79 19.27
N THR A 125 11.42 -17.94 20.03
CA THR A 125 10.32 -17.10 19.55
C THR A 125 10.79 -16.08 18.53
N GLU A 126 12.01 -15.55 18.67
CA GLU A 126 12.58 -14.61 17.71
C GLU A 126 12.92 -15.30 16.39
N ALA A 127 13.45 -16.52 16.43
CA ALA A 127 13.71 -17.30 15.21
C ALA A 127 12.41 -17.73 14.51
N LEU A 128 11.39 -18.16 15.27
CA LEU A 128 10.04 -18.45 14.74
C LEU A 128 9.43 -17.22 14.07
N TYR A 129 9.50 -16.08 14.76
CA TYR A 129 8.99 -14.81 14.27
C TYR A 129 9.71 -14.37 12.99
N THR A 130 11.04 -14.37 13.00
CA THR A 130 11.88 -13.99 11.86
C THR A 130 11.64 -14.89 10.64
N LEU A 131 11.51 -16.21 10.86
CA LEU A 131 11.16 -17.15 9.79
C LEU A 131 9.75 -16.88 9.25
N GLY A 132 8.80 -16.54 10.12
CA GLY A 132 7.44 -16.15 9.74
C GLY A 132 7.42 -14.93 8.83
N VAL A 133 8.20 -13.89 9.17
CA VAL A 133 8.36 -12.69 8.33
C VAL A 133 8.98 -13.04 6.97
N ALA A 134 10.00 -13.89 6.93
CA ALA A 134 10.63 -14.32 5.66
C ALA A 134 9.61 -15.03 4.73
N HIS A 135 8.77 -15.91 5.29
CA HIS A 135 7.66 -16.51 4.54
C HIS A 135 6.66 -15.45 4.07
N GLY A 136 6.29 -14.47 4.90
CA GLY A 136 5.39 -13.39 4.52
C GLY A 136 5.93 -12.55 3.34
N LEU A 137 7.21 -12.17 3.39
CA LEU A 137 7.87 -11.44 2.32
C LEU A 137 7.94 -12.27 1.02
N ARG A 138 8.29 -13.56 1.11
CA ARG A 138 8.28 -14.46 -0.05
C ARG A 138 6.88 -14.66 -0.62
N ALA A 139 5.86 -14.72 0.22
CA ALA A 139 4.46 -14.76 -0.21
C ALA A 139 4.08 -13.51 -1.02
N ASN A 140 4.43 -12.32 -0.51
CA ASN A 140 4.20 -11.05 -1.20
C ASN A 140 4.93 -11.01 -2.55
N TYR A 141 6.18 -11.47 -2.61
CA TYR A 141 6.93 -11.54 -3.86
C TYR A 141 6.31 -12.52 -4.86
N ASN A 142 5.92 -13.72 -4.41
CA ASN A 142 5.23 -14.71 -5.25
C ASN A 142 3.92 -14.15 -5.82
N PHE A 143 3.18 -13.38 -5.03
CA PHE A 143 1.91 -12.77 -5.44
C PHE A 143 2.10 -11.57 -6.40
N LEU A 144 2.96 -10.63 -6.03
CA LEU A 144 3.10 -9.34 -6.73
C LEU A 144 3.98 -9.45 -7.97
N VAL A 145 5.09 -10.20 -7.87
CA VAL A 145 6.11 -10.34 -8.91
C VAL A 145 5.84 -11.62 -9.71
N ARG A 146 5.90 -12.80 -9.10
CA ARG A 146 5.88 -14.06 -9.86
C ARG A 146 4.49 -14.47 -10.37
N LYS A 147 3.41 -13.89 -9.83
CA LYS A 147 2.02 -14.32 -10.06
C LYS A 147 1.81 -15.81 -9.74
N ALA A 148 2.60 -16.35 -8.81
CA ALA A 148 2.56 -17.73 -8.34
C ALA A 148 1.61 -17.83 -7.13
N TRP A 149 0.30 -17.75 -7.38
CA TRP A 149 -0.72 -17.61 -6.33
C TRP A 149 -0.74 -18.77 -5.33
N MET A 150 -0.48 -20.01 -5.78
CA MET A 150 -0.43 -21.18 -4.90
C MET A 150 0.79 -21.15 -3.96
N ASP A 151 1.95 -20.75 -4.48
CA ASP A 151 3.15 -20.60 -3.66
C ASP A 151 3.01 -19.45 -2.67
N ALA A 152 2.40 -18.34 -3.10
CA ALA A 152 2.06 -17.22 -2.21
C ALA A 152 1.12 -17.66 -1.07
N LEU A 153 0.09 -18.44 -1.38
CA LEU A 153 -0.85 -18.95 -0.37
C LEU A 153 -0.17 -19.92 0.62
N ARG A 154 0.72 -20.80 0.12
CA ARG A 154 1.50 -21.72 0.96
C ARG A 154 2.38 -20.95 1.93
N ASP A 155 3.13 -19.97 1.43
CA ASP A 155 4.01 -19.14 2.25
C ASP A 155 3.24 -18.29 3.26
N ALA A 156 2.14 -17.64 2.86
CA ALA A 156 1.28 -16.89 3.78
C ALA A 156 0.70 -17.78 4.90
N THR A 157 0.32 -19.01 4.56
CA THR A 157 -0.15 -19.99 5.55
C THR A 157 0.95 -20.37 6.54
N GLN A 158 2.18 -20.54 6.05
CA GLN A 158 3.32 -20.88 6.91
C GLN A 158 3.73 -19.71 7.81
N ALA A 159 3.75 -18.48 7.29
CA ALA A 159 3.96 -17.27 8.07
C ALA A 159 2.96 -17.18 9.24
N ARG A 160 1.67 -17.39 8.96
CA ARG A 160 0.62 -17.41 9.99
C ARG A 160 0.87 -18.48 11.05
N LYS A 161 1.17 -19.72 10.65
CA LYS A 161 1.45 -20.82 11.60
C LYS A 161 2.60 -20.49 12.53
N LEU A 162 3.68 -19.93 12.00
CA LEU A 162 4.85 -19.53 12.77
C LEU A 162 4.51 -18.41 13.76
N HIS A 163 3.81 -17.36 13.33
CA HIS A 163 3.41 -16.27 14.21
C HIS A 163 2.38 -16.69 15.28
N ASN A 164 1.47 -17.60 14.97
CA ASN A 164 0.59 -18.20 15.98
C ASN A 164 1.41 -18.92 17.05
N LYS A 165 2.39 -19.73 16.64
CA LYS A 165 3.26 -20.43 17.58
C LYS A 165 4.09 -19.48 18.44
N VAL A 166 4.52 -18.32 17.91
CA VAL A 166 5.16 -17.26 18.71
C VAL A 166 4.22 -16.80 19.82
N THR A 167 2.97 -16.43 19.49
CA THR A 167 2.00 -15.96 20.50
C THR A 167 1.53 -17.04 21.48
N GLU A 168 1.59 -18.32 21.08
CA GLU A 168 1.33 -19.46 21.98
C GLU A 168 2.45 -19.67 23.00
N LEU A 169 3.71 -19.46 22.59
CA LEU A 169 4.89 -19.59 23.44
C LEU A 169 5.14 -18.36 24.30
N ASP A 170 4.89 -17.17 23.74
CA ASP A 170 5.04 -15.87 24.37
C ASP A 170 3.83 -14.98 24.03
N PRO A 171 2.77 -15.01 24.86
CA PRO A 171 1.60 -14.16 24.66
C PRO A 171 1.88 -12.67 24.74
N SER A 172 3.02 -12.26 25.32
CA SER A 172 3.42 -10.85 25.44
C SER A 172 4.08 -10.31 24.17
N PHE A 173 4.45 -11.19 23.22
CA PHE A 173 5.00 -10.82 21.91
C PHE A 173 3.91 -10.21 21.01
N THR A 174 3.52 -8.97 21.29
CA THR A 174 2.41 -8.29 20.60
C THR A 174 2.64 -8.19 19.10
N ASP A 175 3.87 -7.95 18.65
CA ASP A 175 4.19 -7.77 17.24
C ASP A 175 3.86 -9.00 16.36
N ALA A 176 3.92 -10.21 16.92
CA ALA A 176 3.53 -11.44 16.21
C ALA A 176 2.03 -11.51 15.90
N ARG A 177 1.21 -10.71 16.60
CA ARG A 177 -0.24 -10.65 16.36
C ARG A 177 -0.60 -9.88 15.08
N LEU A 178 0.33 -9.15 14.45
CA LEU A 178 0.03 -8.39 13.23
C LEU A 178 -0.53 -9.29 12.12
N VAL A 179 0.14 -10.41 11.83
CA VAL A 179 -0.31 -11.36 10.79
C VAL A 179 -1.65 -12.00 11.15
N GLN A 180 -1.93 -12.21 12.44
CA GLN A 180 -3.23 -12.69 12.89
C GLN A 180 -4.33 -11.66 12.60
N GLY A 181 -4.10 -10.39 12.93
CA GLY A 181 -5.03 -9.30 12.66
C GLY A 181 -5.33 -9.12 11.18
N VAL A 182 -4.29 -9.14 10.34
CA VAL A 182 -4.43 -9.08 8.87
C VAL A 182 -5.23 -10.29 8.35
N HIS A 183 -4.92 -11.50 8.83
CA HIS A 183 -5.63 -12.71 8.42
C HIS A 183 -7.12 -12.65 8.76
N GLU A 184 -7.46 -12.31 10.00
CA GLU A 184 -8.84 -12.15 10.48
C GLU A 184 -9.61 -11.13 9.64
N TYR A 185 -8.98 -9.99 9.34
CA TYR A 185 -9.57 -8.93 8.52
C TYR A 185 -9.80 -9.39 7.07
N VAL A 186 -8.78 -9.97 6.42
CA VAL A 186 -8.83 -10.39 5.02
C VAL A 186 -9.87 -11.49 4.83
N VAL A 187 -9.81 -12.57 5.63
CA VAL A 187 -10.76 -13.68 5.55
C VAL A 187 -12.17 -13.21 5.90
N GLY A 188 -12.32 -12.35 6.91
CA GLY A 188 -13.61 -11.77 7.29
C GLY A 188 -14.23 -10.88 6.21
N SER A 189 -13.41 -10.30 5.33
CA SER A 189 -13.81 -9.42 4.23
C SER A 189 -14.12 -10.16 2.92
N LEU A 190 -13.92 -11.48 2.86
CA LEU A 190 -14.28 -12.28 1.68
C LEU A 190 -15.81 -12.35 1.49
N PRO A 191 -16.30 -12.43 0.24
CA PRO A 191 -17.71 -12.72 -0.03
C PRO A 191 -18.16 -13.99 0.68
N TRP A 192 -19.45 -14.04 1.06
CA TRP A 192 -19.98 -15.11 1.92
C TRP A 192 -19.69 -16.53 1.40
N HIS A 193 -19.75 -16.75 0.08
CA HIS A 193 -19.51 -18.07 -0.54
C HIS A 193 -18.05 -18.50 -0.48
N TRP A 194 -17.10 -17.56 -0.47
CA TRP A 194 -15.68 -17.86 -0.23
C TRP A 194 -15.39 -18.09 1.25
N ARG A 195 -16.12 -17.41 2.14
CA ARG A 195 -16.04 -17.66 3.58
C ARG A 195 -16.55 -19.05 3.95
N THR A 196 -17.64 -19.51 3.34
CA THR A 196 -18.18 -20.85 3.57
C THR A 196 -17.28 -21.95 3.01
N LEU A 197 -16.68 -21.74 1.83
CA LEU A 197 -15.68 -22.69 1.29
C LEU A 197 -14.41 -22.72 2.16
N GLY A 198 -13.91 -21.55 2.58
CA GLY A 198 -12.78 -21.44 3.51
C GLY A 198 -13.05 -22.13 4.84
N PHE A 199 -14.27 -22.05 5.36
CA PHE A 199 -14.67 -22.73 6.60
C PHE A 199 -14.49 -24.25 6.53
N LEU A 200 -14.82 -24.87 5.39
CA LEU A 200 -14.68 -26.33 5.19
C LEU A 200 -13.21 -26.80 5.23
N ILE A 201 -12.26 -25.90 4.96
CA ILE A 201 -10.82 -26.16 4.99
C ILE A 201 -10.11 -25.47 6.17
N GLY A 202 -10.87 -25.02 7.18
CA GLY A 202 -10.34 -24.49 8.45
C GLY A 202 -9.91 -23.02 8.43
N PHE A 203 -10.28 -22.24 7.41
CA PHE A 203 -10.11 -20.78 7.39
C PHE A 203 -11.33 -20.09 8.01
N ARG A 204 -11.12 -19.35 9.10
CA ARG A 204 -12.12 -18.48 9.72
C ARG A 204 -11.53 -17.09 9.88
N GLY A 205 -12.38 -16.07 9.80
CA GLY A 205 -11.96 -14.69 9.95
C GLY A 205 -13.14 -13.80 10.31
N ASN A 206 -12.88 -12.84 11.19
CA ASN A 206 -13.82 -11.82 11.57
C ASN A 206 -13.19 -10.43 11.39
N LYS A 207 -13.83 -9.60 10.57
CA LYS A 207 -13.35 -8.25 10.22
C LYS A 207 -13.06 -7.39 11.46
N GLN A 208 -14.00 -7.35 12.40
CA GLN A 208 -13.88 -6.54 13.62
C GLN A 208 -12.80 -7.08 14.57
N THR A 209 -12.63 -8.41 14.61
CA THR A 209 -11.55 -9.04 15.37
C THR A 209 -10.19 -8.67 14.79
N GLY A 210 -10.06 -8.71 13.45
CA GLY A 210 -8.84 -8.27 12.77
C GLY A 210 -8.49 -6.82 13.08
N ILE A 211 -9.46 -5.90 12.99
CA ILE A 211 -9.26 -4.48 13.35
C ILE A 211 -8.79 -4.34 14.81
N ARG A 212 -9.44 -5.02 15.76
CA ARG A 212 -9.08 -4.94 17.18
C ARG A 212 -7.66 -5.46 17.45
N ILE A 213 -7.26 -6.55 16.82
CA ILE A 213 -5.90 -7.07 16.94
C ILE A 213 -4.89 -6.06 16.39
N LEU A 214 -5.19 -5.44 15.24
CA LEU A 214 -4.32 -4.41 14.67
C LEU A 214 -4.25 -3.15 15.54
N GLN A 215 -5.35 -2.74 16.18
CA GLN A 215 -5.35 -1.66 17.18
C GLN A 215 -4.43 -2.00 18.35
N GLU A 216 -4.50 -3.23 18.87
CA GLU A 216 -3.62 -3.69 19.95
C GLU A 216 -2.14 -3.61 19.55
N VAL A 217 -1.78 -4.04 18.34
CA VAL A 217 -0.40 -3.92 17.82
C VAL A 217 0.00 -2.45 17.63
N ALA A 218 -0.90 -1.60 17.13
CA ALA A 218 -0.65 -0.16 16.96
C ALA A 218 -0.47 0.60 18.28
N GLU A 219 -0.98 0.07 19.39
CA GLU A 219 -0.85 0.65 20.72
C GLU A 219 0.36 0.09 21.48
N LYS A 220 0.50 -1.23 21.50
CA LYS A 220 1.41 -1.97 22.39
C LYS A 220 2.58 -2.68 21.69
N GLY A 221 2.55 -2.78 20.36
CA GLY A 221 3.68 -3.32 19.59
C GLY A 221 4.92 -2.45 19.75
N ASP A 222 6.10 -3.06 19.59
CA ASP A 222 7.36 -2.35 19.53
C ASP A 222 7.74 -2.14 18.06
N ALA A 223 7.76 -3.24 17.32
CA ALA A 223 8.14 -3.31 15.93
C ALA A 223 7.07 -2.81 14.97
N ASN A 224 5.97 -3.54 14.99
CA ASN A 224 4.91 -3.49 14.03
C ASN A 224 3.90 -2.41 14.41
N LYS A 225 4.21 -1.60 15.42
CA LYS A 225 3.38 -0.46 15.83
C LYS A 225 3.03 0.42 14.63
N LEU A 226 4.04 0.78 13.85
CA LEU A 226 3.88 1.66 12.68
C LEU A 226 3.17 0.96 11.54
N ASP A 227 3.51 -0.30 11.30
CA ASP A 227 2.87 -1.10 10.26
C ASP A 227 1.39 -1.35 10.54
N ALA A 228 1.05 -1.59 11.80
CA ALA A 228 -0.32 -1.69 12.27
C ALA A 228 -1.07 -0.38 12.05
N LYS A 229 -0.46 0.78 12.33
CA LYS A 229 -1.06 2.09 12.05
C LYS A 229 -1.30 2.30 10.56
N ILE A 230 -0.32 2.00 9.71
CA ILE A 230 -0.45 2.10 8.25
C ILE A 230 -1.57 1.17 7.75
N LEU A 231 -1.61 -0.09 8.22
CA LEU A 231 -2.65 -1.04 7.87
C LEU A 231 -4.04 -0.59 8.35
N LEU A 232 -4.14 -0.01 9.55
CA LEU A 232 -5.38 0.55 10.06
C LEU A 232 -5.87 1.74 9.22
N CYS A 233 -4.99 2.62 8.75
CA CYS A 233 -5.38 3.69 7.81
C CYS A 233 -6.05 3.10 6.56
N VAL A 234 -5.40 2.12 5.92
CA VAL A 234 -5.92 1.44 4.72
C VAL A 234 -7.26 0.74 5.01
N ILE A 235 -7.36 0.06 6.16
CA ILE A 235 -8.58 -0.65 6.57
C ILE A 235 -9.71 0.33 6.83
N TYR A 236 -9.49 1.37 7.64
CA TYR A 236 -10.52 2.34 7.98
C TYR A 236 -11.06 3.06 6.76
N ARG A 237 -10.19 3.42 5.81
CA ARG A 237 -10.61 3.92 4.50
C ARG A 237 -11.53 2.94 3.78
N ARG A 238 -11.13 1.67 3.68
CA ARG A 238 -11.94 0.61 3.06
C ARG A 238 -13.28 0.38 3.78
N GLU A 239 -13.32 0.58 5.09
CA GLU A 239 -14.53 0.54 5.91
C GLU A 239 -15.38 1.82 5.84
N ARG A 240 -14.97 2.82 5.06
CA ARG A 240 -15.59 4.15 5.01
C ARG A 240 -15.68 4.81 6.40
N LYS A 241 -14.58 4.71 7.14
CA LYS A 241 -14.37 5.33 8.47
C LYS A 241 -13.18 6.29 8.46
N PRO A 242 -13.16 7.31 7.57
CA PRO A 242 -12.04 8.24 7.46
C PRO A 242 -11.72 8.97 8.76
N GLU A 243 -12.72 9.18 9.63
CA GLU A 243 -12.57 9.80 10.95
C GLU A 243 -11.59 9.04 11.87
N LEU A 244 -11.48 7.72 11.72
CA LEU A 244 -10.52 6.90 12.46
C LEU A 244 -9.12 6.89 11.82
N ALA A 245 -9.03 7.13 10.50
CA ALA A 245 -7.77 7.14 9.76
C ALA A 245 -7.02 8.47 9.90
N ILE A 246 -7.72 9.61 9.85
CA ILE A 246 -7.12 10.95 9.91
C ILE A 246 -6.12 11.14 11.07
N PRO A 247 -6.44 10.80 12.35
CA PRO A 247 -5.47 10.97 13.43
C PRO A 247 -4.22 10.12 13.25
N LEU A 248 -4.36 8.89 12.72
CA LEU A 248 -3.23 8.01 12.43
C LEU A 248 -2.34 8.57 11.32
N VAL A 249 -2.94 9.07 10.23
CA VAL A 249 -2.18 9.69 9.13
C VAL A 249 -1.45 10.95 9.62
N ARG A 250 -2.08 11.78 10.45
CA ARG A 250 -1.43 12.98 11.02
C ARG A 250 -0.25 12.61 11.92
N GLU A 251 -0.38 11.56 12.73
CA GLU A 251 0.74 11.06 13.54
C GLU A 251 1.90 10.58 12.65
N LEU A 252 1.59 9.83 11.59
CA LEU A 252 2.60 9.36 10.63
C LEU A 252 3.29 10.52 9.90
N ILE A 253 2.60 11.62 9.59
CA ILE A 253 3.20 12.82 8.97
C ILE A 253 4.22 13.46 9.92
N VAL A 254 3.93 13.50 11.21
CA VAL A 254 4.87 14.03 12.22
C VAL A 254 6.10 13.13 12.34
N ALA A 255 5.91 11.81 12.36
CA ALA A 255 7.00 10.84 12.47
C ALA A 255 7.86 10.75 11.20
N TYR A 256 7.24 10.88 10.02
CA TYR A 256 7.87 10.72 8.71
C TYR A 256 7.57 11.91 7.81
N PRO A 257 8.12 13.09 8.13
CA PRO A 257 7.76 14.33 7.47
C PRO A 257 8.23 14.41 6.02
N ARG A 258 9.07 13.49 5.53
CA ARG A 258 9.51 13.43 4.12
C ARG A 258 8.71 12.43 3.29
N ASN A 259 7.74 11.75 3.91
CA ASN A 259 6.81 10.87 3.22
C ASN A 259 5.63 11.67 2.63
N TYR A 260 5.78 12.09 1.38
CA TYR A 260 4.75 12.86 0.69
C TYR A 260 3.44 12.07 0.44
N LEU A 261 3.47 10.74 0.45
CA LEU A 261 2.27 9.92 0.22
C LEU A 261 1.24 10.10 1.32
N LEU A 262 1.68 10.40 2.54
CA LEU A 262 0.79 10.65 3.67
C LEU A 262 -0.06 11.91 3.47
N TYR A 263 0.42 12.91 2.73
CA TYR A 263 -0.39 14.11 2.41
C TYR A 263 -1.49 13.81 1.39
N PHE A 264 -1.21 12.96 0.40
CA PHE A 264 -2.24 12.47 -0.51
C PHE A 264 -3.30 11.66 0.23
N GLU A 265 -2.88 10.77 1.13
CA GLU A 265 -3.80 9.99 1.94
C GLU A 265 -4.64 10.88 2.87
N LEU A 266 -4.02 11.87 3.52
CA LEU A 266 -4.73 12.82 4.37
C LEU A 266 -5.79 13.61 3.57
N ALA A 267 -5.42 14.09 2.38
CA ALA A 267 -6.33 14.80 1.49
C ALA A 267 -7.52 13.91 1.08
N GLN A 268 -7.25 12.64 0.73
CA GLN A 268 -8.29 11.69 0.40
C GLN A 268 -9.21 11.40 1.60
N MET A 269 -8.66 11.27 2.83
CA MET A 269 -9.46 10.97 4.01
C MET A 269 -10.40 12.12 4.36
N TYR A 270 -9.90 13.36 4.29
CA TYR A 270 -10.75 14.53 4.47
C TYR A 270 -11.84 14.62 3.39
N SER A 271 -11.50 14.34 2.12
CA SER A 271 -12.49 14.31 1.04
C SER A 271 -13.55 13.22 1.26
N ASP A 272 -13.15 12.03 1.73
CA ASP A 272 -14.09 10.93 2.04
C ASP A 272 -15.00 11.26 3.23
N LEU A 273 -14.51 12.08 4.17
CA LEU A 273 -15.28 12.61 5.30
C LEU A 273 -16.25 13.72 4.89
N GLY A 274 -16.15 14.25 3.67
CA GLY A 274 -16.94 15.40 3.23
C GLY A 274 -16.30 16.76 3.54
N ASP A 275 -15.08 16.78 4.07
CA ASP A 275 -14.32 17.98 4.42
C ASP A 275 -13.43 18.47 3.27
N LYS A 276 -14.03 19.26 2.36
CA LYS A 276 -13.33 19.80 1.17
C LYS A 276 -12.14 20.69 1.55
N GLU A 277 -12.30 21.50 2.59
CA GLU A 277 -11.36 22.55 2.95
C GLU A 277 -10.03 21.93 3.39
N HIS A 278 -10.07 21.04 4.38
CA HIS A 278 -8.86 20.37 4.87
C HIS A 278 -8.26 19.42 3.81
N ALA A 279 -9.10 18.85 2.94
CA ALA A 279 -8.61 18.04 1.82
C ALA A 279 -7.73 18.86 0.86
N LEU A 280 -8.19 20.06 0.47
CA LEU A 280 -7.42 20.97 -0.39
C LEU A 280 -6.24 21.60 0.33
N GLU A 281 -6.36 21.88 1.64
CA GLU A 281 -5.26 22.38 2.47
C GLU A 281 -4.10 21.38 2.53
N ALA A 282 -4.38 20.09 2.72
CA ALA A 282 -3.35 19.04 2.75
C ALA A 282 -2.54 19.00 1.43
N LEU A 283 -3.21 19.15 0.28
CA LEU A 283 -2.55 19.23 -1.02
C LEU A 283 -1.78 20.53 -1.22
N ALA A 284 -2.32 21.67 -0.76
CA ALA A 284 -1.62 22.95 -0.80
C ALA A 284 -0.34 22.94 0.05
N ARG A 285 -0.39 22.32 1.23
CA ARG A 285 0.79 22.11 2.08
C ARG A 285 1.84 21.26 1.38
N LEU A 286 1.43 20.16 0.73
CA LEU A 286 2.33 19.31 -0.05
C LEU A 286 3.00 20.10 -1.20
N GLU A 287 2.22 20.89 -1.94
CA GLU A 287 2.72 21.73 -3.01
C GLU A 287 3.74 22.77 -2.51
N ASN A 288 3.47 23.40 -1.37
CA ASN A 288 4.39 24.34 -0.74
C ASN A 288 5.70 23.67 -0.31
N LEU A 289 5.65 22.48 0.29
CA LEU A 289 6.85 21.72 0.68
C LEU A 289 7.72 21.36 -0.54
N ARG A 290 7.06 20.95 -1.63
CA ARG A 290 7.72 20.70 -2.91
C ARG A 290 8.38 21.95 -3.47
N ASN A 291 7.65 23.06 -3.55
CA ASN A 291 8.13 24.31 -4.18
C ASN A 291 9.23 24.98 -3.36
N SER A 292 9.22 24.82 -2.04
CA SER A 292 10.29 25.30 -1.15
C SER A 292 11.57 24.43 -1.19
N GLY A 293 11.59 23.34 -1.97
CA GLY A 293 12.77 22.49 -2.12
C GLY A 293 13.11 21.67 -0.89
N VAL A 294 12.14 21.39 -0.01
CA VAL A 294 12.37 20.57 1.20
C VAL A 294 12.84 19.16 0.77
N PRO A 295 13.93 18.61 1.36
CA PRO A 295 14.40 17.28 1.04
C PRO A 295 13.27 16.23 1.14
N GLY A 296 13.22 15.32 0.16
CA GLY A 296 12.19 14.28 0.04
C GLY A 296 10.95 14.68 -0.77
N PHE A 297 10.71 15.98 -1.00
CA PHE A 297 9.54 16.49 -1.73
C PHE A 297 9.81 16.89 -3.19
N ALA A 298 11.07 17.15 -3.55
CA ALA A 298 11.43 17.55 -4.91
C ALA A 298 11.02 16.51 -5.99
N ARG A 299 10.94 15.24 -5.60
CA ARG A 299 10.52 14.11 -6.45
C ARG A 299 9.02 14.00 -6.70
N VAL A 300 8.19 14.80 -6.02
CA VAL A 300 6.72 14.73 -6.17
C VAL A 300 6.34 15.29 -7.54
N PRO A 301 5.70 14.51 -8.43
CA PRO A 301 5.22 15.03 -9.71
C PRO A 301 4.14 16.07 -9.48
N MET A 302 4.26 17.26 -10.08
CA MET A 302 3.26 18.31 -9.91
C MET A 302 1.91 17.90 -10.51
N GLU A 303 1.97 17.14 -11.60
CA GLU A 303 0.85 16.50 -12.28
C GLU A 303 -0.01 15.67 -11.33
N LYS A 304 0.63 15.06 -10.32
CA LYS A 304 -0.07 14.22 -9.35
C LYS A 304 -0.82 15.05 -8.32
N ILE A 305 -0.26 16.18 -7.92
CA ILE A 305 -0.93 17.18 -7.08
C ILE A 305 -2.14 17.75 -7.84
N TYR A 306 -1.95 18.10 -9.13
CA TYR A 306 -3.05 18.54 -9.99
C TYR A 306 -4.14 17.48 -10.14
N PHE A 307 -3.78 16.22 -10.37
CA PHE A 307 -4.76 15.14 -10.46
C PHE A 307 -5.57 15.01 -9.16
N ALA A 308 -4.89 14.91 -8.01
CA ALA A 308 -5.57 14.75 -6.73
C ALA A 308 -6.51 15.93 -6.42
N ARG A 309 -6.02 17.17 -6.63
CA ARG A 309 -6.80 18.40 -6.42
C ARG A 309 -8.00 18.46 -7.35
N GLY A 310 -7.80 18.21 -8.64
CA GLY A 310 -8.85 18.22 -9.64
C GLY A 310 -9.88 17.11 -9.43
N ASN A 311 -9.47 15.94 -8.90
CA ASN A 311 -10.37 14.85 -8.56
C ASN A 311 -11.25 15.19 -7.35
N ILE A 312 -10.69 15.81 -6.31
CA ILE A 312 -11.47 16.33 -5.17
C ILE A 312 -12.49 17.37 -5.67
N GLN A 313 -12.03 18.41 -6.38
CA GLN A 313 -12.88 19.45 -6.95
C GLN A 313 -13.99 18.89 -7.83
N PHE A 314 -13.67 17.88 -8.66
CA PHE A 314 -14.66 17.19 -9.46
C PHE A 314 -15.78 16.63 -8.60
N TRP A 315 -15.47 15.93 -7.49
CA TRP A 315 -16.47 15.34 -6.60
C TRP A 315 -17.28 16.39 -5.83
N TYR A 316 -16.70 17.55 -5.53
CA TYR A 316 -17.40 18.70 -4.93
C TYR A 316 -18.15 19.60 -5.93
N ARG A 317 -18.15 19.26 -7.22
CA ARG A 317 -18.85 19.99 -8.31
C ARG A 317 -18.21 21.34 -8.67
N ASP A 318 -16.97 21.59 -8.29
CA ASP A 318 -16.18 22.75 -8.75
C ASP A 318 -15.61 22.47 -10.14
N LEU A 319 -16.49 22.38 -11.15
CA LEU A 319 -16.14 21.81 -12.44
C LEU A 319 -15.14 22.64 -13.24
N ASP A 320 -15.06 23.96 -13.01
CA ASP A 320 -14.11 24.83 -13.70
C ASP A 320 -12.68 24.63 -13.17
N GLU A 321 -12.51 24.63 -11.86
CA GLU A 321 -11.23 24.37 -11.20
C GLU A 321 -10.80 22.91 -11.41
N ALA A 322 -11.74 21.97 -11.35
CA ALA A 322 -11.48 20.57 -11.67
C ALA A 322 -11.00 20.43 -13.12
N LEU A 323 -11.64 21.11 -14.08
CA LEU A 323 -11.23 21.08 -15.48
C LEU A 323 -9.81 21.60 -15.65
N GLU A 324 -9.47 22.71 -14.99
CA GLU A 324 -8.13 23.29 -15.08
C GLU A 324 -7.06 22.31 -14.57
N ASN A 325 -7.24 21.77 -13.36
CA ASN A 325 -6.28 20.88 -12.72
C ASN A 325 -6.18 19.52 -13.43
N ILE A 326 -7.31 18.89 -13.77
CA ILE A 326 -7.29 17.62 -14.49
C ILE A 326 -6.70 17.77 -15.88
N ARG A 327 -6.91 18.89 -16.57
CA ARG A 327 -6.26 19.17 -17.87
C ARG A 327 -4.74 19.27 -17.73
N LYS A 328 -4.23 19.95 -16.69
CA LYS A 328 -2.79 20.04 -16.40
C LYS A 328 -2.18 18.64 -16.15
N ALA A 329 -2.86 17.81 -15.36
CA ALA A 329 -2.44 16.44 -15.10
C ALA A 329 -2.45 15.55 -16.36
N ALA A 330 -3.55 15.58 -17.14
CA ALA A 330 -3.70 14.77 -18.34
C ALA A 330 -2.70 15.16 -19.44
N ALA A 331 -2.38 16.45 -19.58
CA ALA A 331 -1.42 16.94 -20.58
C ALA A 331 0.00 16.37 -20.41
N ARG A 332 0.35 15.92 -19.20
CA ARG A 332 1.64 15.31 -18.84
C ARG A 332 1.42 13.95 -18.18
N ALA A 333 0.48 13.17 -18.71
CA ALA A 333 0.13 11.86 -18.17
C ALA A 333 1.31 10.88 -18.12
N ASP A 334 2.33 11.06 -18.98
CA ASP A 334 3.59 10.33 -18.99
C ASP A 334 4.44 10.52 -17.73
N HIS A 335 4.22 11.61 -16.98
CA HIS A 335 4.83 11.86 -15.67
C HIS A 335 4.08 11.18 -14.51
N LEU A 336 2.94 10.54 -14.80
CA LEU A 336 2.11 9.85 -13.82
C LEU A 336 2.29 8.33 -13.97
N ASP A 337 2.03 7.60 -12.88
CA ASP A 337 1.87 6.15 -13.00
C ASP A 337 0.70 5.81 -13.95
N LEU A 338 0.75 4.63 -14.56
CA LEU A 338 -0.19 4.20 -15.59
C LEU A 338 -1.67 4.38 -15.15
N ASN A 339 -1.99 4.13 -13.88
CA ASN A 339 -3.35 4.21 -13.38
C ASN A 339 -3.79 5.67 -13.20
N THR A 340 -2.95 6.51 -12.60
CA THR A 340 -3.27 7.94 -12.43
C THR A 340 -3.38 8.64 -13.79
N GLY A 341 -2.50 8.31 -14.74
CA GLY A 341 -2.53 8.87 -16.09
C GLY A 341 -3.81 8.54 -16.86
N VAL A 342 -4.25 7.27 -16.87
CA VAL A 342 -5.51 6.89 -17.53
C VAL A 342 -6.73 7.52 -16.85
N LEU A 343 -6.71 7.63 -15.52
CA LEU A 343 -7.79 8.27 -14.76
C LEU A 343 -7.85 9.77 -15.01
N ALA A 344 -6.72 10.45 -15.20
CA ALA A 344 -6.71 11.87 -15.56
C ALA A 344 -7.44 12.09 -16.89
N TRP A 345 -7.16 11.28 -17.91
CA TRP A 345 -7.88 11.34 -19.20
C TRP A 345 -9.36 11.00 -19.09
N MET A 346 -9.70 9.94 -18.33
CA MET A 346 -11.10 9.57 -18.11
C MET A 346 -11.87 10.68 -17.39
N ARG A 347 -11.29 11.22 -16.30
CA ARG A 347 -11.89 12.30 -15.51
C ARG A 347 -12.06 13.57 -16.32
N LEU A 348 -11.10 13.88 -17.20
CA LEU A 348 -11.20 15.00 -18.14
C LEU A 348 -12.43 14.85 -19.04
N GLY A 349 -12.66 13.64 -19.58
CA GLY A 349 -13.85 13.33 -20.37
C GLY A 349 -15.14 13.49 -19.57
N GLN A 350 -15.17 13.01 -18.33
CA GLN A 350 -16.33 13.12 -17.44
C GLN A 350 -16.67 14.58 -17.14
N ILE A 351 -15.66 15.42 -16.88
CA ILE A 351 -15.86 16.86 -16.67
C ILE A 351 -16.43 17.52 -17.93
N TYR A 352 -15.90 17.19 -19.12
CA TYR A 352 -16.43 17.72 -20.36
C TYR A 352 -17.89 17.32 -20.63
N ASP A 353 -18.27 16.06 -20.37
CA ASP A 353 -19.66 15.62 -20.48
C ASP A 353 -20.58 16.41 -19.53
N LEU A 354 -20.18 16.59 -18.26
CA LEU A 354 -20.96 17.37 -17.29
C LEU A 354 -21.10 18.84 -17.67
N LYS A 355 -20.17 19.39 -18.46
CA LYS A 355 -20.22 20.75 -18.99
C LYS A 355 -20.88 20.84 -20.37
N GLY A 356 -21.46 19.75 -20.88
CA GLY A 356 -22.11 19.71 -22.20
C GLY A 356 -21.15 19.72 -23.40
N ARG A 357 -19.84 19.58 -23.17
CA ARG A 357 -18.76 19.63 -24.17
C ARG A 357 -18.48 18.24 -24.74
N ARG A 358 -19.48 17.67 -25.41
CA ARG A 358 -19.49 16.25 -25.78
C ARG A 358 -18.35 15.84 -26.71
N GLN A 359 -17.97 16.69 -27.66
CA GLN A 359 -16.91 16.36 -28.62
C GLN A 359 -15.55 16.25 -27.92
N GLU A 360 -15.24 17.19 -27.01
CA GLU A 360 -14.01 17.11 -26.20
C GLU A 360 -14.04 15.91 -25.24
N ALA A 361 -15.20 15.58 -24.68
CA ALA A 361 -15.36 14.40 -23.83
C ALA A 361 -14.96 13.11 -24.56
N ILE A 362 -15.49 12.90 -25.77
CA ILE A 362 -15.18 11.73 -26.60
C ILE A 362 -13.67 11.66 -26.92
N GLN A 363 -13.03 12.79 -27.21
CA GLN A 363 -11.59 12.84 -27.45
C GLN A 363 -10.79 12.42 -26.21
N ALA A 364 -11.16 12.92 -25.03
CA ALA A 364 -10.51 12.56 -23.77
C ALA A 364 -10.67 11.06 -23.44
N TYR A 365 -11.87 10.49 -23.63
CA TYR A 365 -12.08 9.04 -23.43
C TYR A 365 -11.26 8.19 -24.41
N ARG A 366 -11.16 8.60 -25.68
CA ARG A 366 -10.29 7.92 -26.66
C ARG A 366 -8.83 7.94 -26.22
N ARG A 367 -8.35 9.05 -25.65
CA ARG A 367 -7.00 9.14 -25.06
C ARG A 367 -6.83 8.21 -23.87
N ALA A 368 -7.81 8.13 -22.96
CA ALA A 368 -7.78 7.19 -21.85
C ALA A 368 -7.67 5.73 -22.32
N ILE A 369 -8.48 5.35 -23.32
CA ILE A 369 -8.46 4.00 -23.91
C ILE A 369 -7.11 3.69 -24.57
N ALA A 370 -6.55 4.64 -25.31
CA ALA A 370 -5.25 4.45 -25.96
C ALA A 370 -4.09 4.39 -24.95
N TYR A 371 -4.18 5.14 -23.84
CA TYR A 371 -3.13 5.23 -22.83
C TYR A 371 -2.94 3.92 -22.05
N ALA A 372 -4.04 3.29 -21.61
CA ALA A 372 -3.99 2.02 -20.89
C ALA A 372 -5.18 1.12 -21.26
N PRO A 373 -5.16 0.46 -22.44
CA PRO A 373 -6.32 -0.25 -23.01
C PRO A 373 -6.96 -1.30 -22.09
N GLU A 374 -6.14 -1.97 -21.29
CA GLU A 374 -6.55 -3.07 -20.41
C GLU A 374 -7.05 -2.58 -19.03
N SER A 375 -6.84 -1.30 -18.71
CA SER A 375 -7.23 -0.72 -17.43
C SER A 375 -8.74 -0.65 -17.23
N ASP A 376 -9.16 -0.62 -15.98
CA ASP A 376 -10.56 -0.48 -15.59
C ASP A 376 -11.14 0.86 -16.07
N ALA A 377 -10.35 1.93 -15.93
CA ALA A 377 -10.68 3.27 -16.42
C ALA A 377 -10.85 3.31 -17.95
N ALA A 378 -10.03 2.58 -18.72
CA ALA A 378 -10.23 2.47 -20.16
C ALA A 378 -11.51 1.72 -20.51
N ARG A 379 -11.86 0.65 -19.81
CA ARG A 379 -13.13 -0.07 -20.01
C ARG A 379 -14.33 0.81 -19.67
N GLU A 380 -14.25 1.59 -18.61
CA GLU A 380 -15.27 2.58 -18.25
C GLU A 380 -15.38 3.67 -19.34
N SER A 381 -14.25 4.21 -19.79
CA SER A 381 -14.18 5.19 -20.89
C SER A 381 -14.79 4.69 -22.20
N ARG A 382 -14.67 3.40 -22.53
CA ARG A 382 -15.34 2.80 -23.71
C ARG A 382 -16.86 2.94 -23.63
N ARG A 383 -17.46 2.77 -22.44
CA ARG A 383 -18.90 2.96 -22.23
C ARG A 383 -19.29 4.41 -22.46
N TYR A 384 -18.41 5.35 -22.09
CA TYR A 384 -18.67 6.77 -22.25
C TYR A 384 -18.55 7.29 -23.69
N LEU A 385 -18.04 6.50 -24.63
CA LEU A 385 -18.05 6.85 -26.05
C LEU A 385 -19.48 6.87 -26.62
N SER A 386 -20.33 5.93 -26.20
CA SER A 386 -21.73 5.86 -26.66
C SER A 386 -22.67 6.67 -25.78
N THR A 387 -22.43 6.70 -24.47
CA THR A 387 -23.34 7.32 -23.49
C THR A 387 -22.60 8.40 -22.70
N PRO A 388 -23.03 9.67 -22.71
CA PRO A 388 -22.41 10.70 -21.89
C PRO A 388 -22.37 10.31 -20.41
N TYR A 389 -21.25 10.60 -19.75
CA TYR A 389 -21.18 10.47 -18.31
C TYR A 389 -22.24 11.33 -17.66
N ARG A 390 -22.99 10.72 -16.74
CA ARG A 390 -23.87 11.40 -15.80
C ARG A 390 -23.41 11.00 -14.42
N ARG A 391 -23.42 11.96 -13.50
CA ARG A 391 -23.09 11.67 -12.12
C ARG A 391 -24.16 10.72 -11.54
N PRO A 392 -23.78 9.67 -10.81
CA PRO A 392 -24.76 8.87 -10.09
C PRO A 392 -25.48 9.76 -9.07
N ASP A 393 -26.81 9.62 -8.96
CA ASP A 393 -27.54 10.25 -7.86
C ASP A 393 -27.00 9.67 -6.55
N VAL A 394 -26.33 10.51 -5.76
CA VAL A 394 -25.92 10.14 -4.40
C VAL A 394 -27.14 10.47 -3.54
N PRO A 395 -27.78 9.47 -2.89
CA PRO A 395 -28.83 9.75 -1.93
C PRO A 395 -28.26 10.70 -0.87
N SER A 396 -28.96 11.82 -0.66
CA SER A 396 -28.66 12.84 0.34
C SER A 396 -28.50 12.28 1.74
#